data_AF-A0A2Z5WY38-F1
#
_entry.id   AF-A0A2Z5WY38-F1
#
_cell.length_a   1.000
_cell.length_b   1.000
_cell.length_c   1.000
_cell.angle_alpha   90.00
_cell.angle_beta   90.00
_cell.angle_gamma   90.00
#
_symmetry.space_group_name_H-M   'P 1'
#
loop_
_entity.id
_entity.type
_entity.pdbx_description
1 polymer ?
#
loop_
_entity_poly.entity_id
_entity_poly.type
_entity_poly.pdbx_seq_one_letter_code
_entity_poly.pdbx_strand_id
1 'polypeptide(L)'
;MGTTIWVLSKNKTTEGDDWDHSALFYAVEKLDPICDRLGLAKLSTFLDWTDFDVNMSEDEDEEFPDEEVLIDRASWFNPSEALPMLRALREYLASNESELASLLEQGKEHLSEELLEDLDDCISKVEKIATEGDLFHFCVVM
;
A
#
# COMPACT_ATOMS: atom_id res chain seq x y z
N MET A 1 10.13 13.54 -7.43
CA MET A 1 9.12 12.56 -7.84
C MET A 1 9.48 11.30 -7.11
N GLY A 2 8.60 10.84 -6.23
CA GLY A 2 8.85 9.72 -5.34
C GLY A 2 7.69 8.75 -5.50
N THR A 3 7.99 7.45 -5.47
CA THR A 3 6.97 6.41 -5.61
C THR A 3 6.26 6.22 -4.27
N THR A 4 4.94 6.13 -4.32
CA THR A 4 4.07 6.00 -3.14
C THR A 4 2.99 4.95 -3.39
N ILE A 5 2.28 4.57 -2.33
CA ILE A 5 1.16 3.63 -2.38
C ILE A 5 -0.14 4.41 -2.22
N TRP A 6 -1.12 4.15 -3.07
CA TRP A 6 -2.47 4.68 -2.97
C TRP A 6 -3.45 3.58 -2.58
N VAL A 7 -4.41 3.91 -1.71
CA VAL A 7 -5.47 3.01 -1.26
C VAL A 7 -6.78 3.40 -1.93
N LEU A 8 -7.17 2.66 -2.96
CA LEU A 8 -8.38 2.94 -3.75
C LEU A 8 -9.51 1.94 -3.45
N SER A 9 -10.74 2.41 -3.57
CA SER A 9 -11.96 1.59 -3.49
C SER A 9 -12.47 1.31 -4.89
N LYS A 10 -12.96 0.10 -5.15
CA LYS A 10 -13.44 -0.28 -6.49
C LYS A 10 -14.58 0.60 -7.01
N ASN A 11 -15.46 1.07 -6.13
CA ASN A 11 -16.56 1.96 -6.49
C ASN A 11 -16.18 3.45 -6.53
N LYS A 12 -14.95 3.82 -6.12
CA LYS A 12 -14.49 5.21 -5.99
C LYS A 12 -13.06 5.37 -6.49
N THR A 13 -12.77 4.90 -7.69
CA THR A 13 -11.45 4.97 -8.32
C THR A 13 -11.00 6.37 -8.69
N THR A 14 -11.93 7.30 -8.87
CA THR A 14 -11.65 8.71 -9.18
C THR A 14 -11.29 9.54 -7.94
N GLU A 15 -11.64 9.05 -6.75
CA GLU A 15 -11.25 9.65 -5.47
C GLU A 15 -9.85 9.10 -5.13
N GLY A 16 -8.82 9.69 -5.75
CA GLY A 16 -7.42 9.32 -5.49
C GLY A 16 -7.05 9.41 -4.01
N ASP A 17 -5.85 8.93 -3.67
CA ASP A 17 -5.35 8.98 -2.30
C ASP A 17 -4.88 10.40 -1.93
N ASP A 18 -5.23 10.85 -0.72
CA ASP A 18 -4.84 12.14 -0.15
C ASP A 18 -3.65 12.06 0.82
N TRP A 19 -3.11 10.86 1.03
CA TRP A 19 -1.99 10.60 1.92
C TRP A 19 -0.76 10.09 1.15
N ASP A 20 0.42 10.50 1.59
CA ASP A 20 1.68 10.06 1.00
C ASP A 20 2.24 8.85 1.76
N HIS A 21 1.95 7.64 1.27
CA HIS A 21 2.47 6.39 1.82
C HIS A 21 3.88 6.02 1.35
N SER A 22 4.75 7.01 1.09
CA SER A 22 6.11 6.78 0.61
C SER A 22 6.96 6.00 1.62
N ALA A 23 6.76 6.23 2.93
CA ALA A 23 7.52 5.52 3.96
C ALA A 23 7.15 4.02 3.97
N LEU A 24 5.87 3.70 3.83
CA LEU A 24 5.39 2.34 3.63
C LEU A 24 5.99 1.71 2.38
N PHE A 25 5.96 2.41 1.24
CA PHE A 25 6.54 1.93 -0.01
C PHE A 25 8.01 1.52 0.15
N TYR A 26 8.84 2.39 0.74
CA TYR A 26 10.26 2.09 0.96
C TYR A 26 10.52 0.96 1.96
N ALA A 27 9.56 0.69 2.86
CA ALA A 27 9.68 -0.34 3.87
C ALA A 27 9.20 -1.73 3.41
N VAL A 28 8.36 -1.82 2.36
CA VAL A 28 7.66 -3.07 1.97
C VAL A 28 8.56 -4.30 1.91
N GLU A 29 9.71 -4.20 1.21
CA GLU A 29 10.62 -5.35 1.06
C GLU A 29 11.15 -5.89 2.39
N LYS A 30 11.31 -5.01 3.38
CA LYS A 30 11.78 -5.37 4.73
C LYS A 30 10.65 -5.72 5.69
N LEU A 31 9.40 -5.30 5.39
CA LEU A 31 8.22 -5.68 6.15
C LEU A 31 7.80 -7.13 5.88
N ASP A 32 7.99 -7.63 4.66
CA ASP A 32 7.63 -9.00 4.30
C ASP A 32 8.31 -10.08 5.16
N PRO A 33 9.63 -10.02 5.44
CA PRO A 33 10.27 -10.91 6.40
C PRO A 33 9.68 -10.83 7.82
N ILE A 34 9.16 -9.67 8.23
CA ILE A 34 8.46 -9.53 9.52
C ILE A 34 7.13 -10.27 9.46
N CYS A 35 6.35 -10.05 8.40
CA CYS A 35 5.09 -10.78 8.18
C CYS A 35 5.31 -12.30 8.19
N ASP A 36 6.35 -12.79 7.50
CA ASP A 36 6.70 -14.22 7.48
C ASP A 36 6.99 -14.77 8.89
N ARG A 37 7.75 -14.03 9.71
CA ARG A 37 8.05 -14.43 11.11
C ARG A 37 6.80 -14.44 11.99
N LEU A 38 5.86 -13.55 11.74
CA LEU A 38 4.58 -13.47 12.45
C LEU A 38 3.53 -14.45 11.92
N GLY A 39 3.80 -15.14 10.80
CA GLY A 39 2.85 -16.05 10.15
C GLY A 39 1.69 -15.31 9.46
N LEU A 40 1.92 -14.08 9.03
CA LEU A 40 0.95 -13.23 8.33
C LEU A 40 1.14 -13.32 6.81
N ALA A 41 0.15 -12.85 6.06
CA ALA A 41 0.32 -12.61 4.63
C ALA A 41 1.40 -11.53 4.42
N LYS A 42 2.11 -11.59 3.29
CA LYS A 42 3.09 -10.57 2.90
C LYS A 42 2.37 -9.28 2.53
N LEU A 43 3.00 -8.14 2.79
CA LEU A 43 2.42 -6.87 2.34
C LEU A 43 2.52 -6.76 0.82
N SER A 44 3.65 -7.20 0.26
CA SER A 44 3.89 -7.17 -1.20
C SER A 44 2.86 -7.94 -2.03
N THR A 45 2.18 -8.95 -1.45
CA THR A 45 1.14 -9.71 -2.18
C THR A 45 -0.13 -8.92 -2.44
N PHE A 46 -0.31 -7.79 -1.77
CA PHE A 46 -1.44 -6.89 -1.96
C PHE A 46 -1.09 -5.67 -2.83
N LEU A 47 0.18 -5.50 -3.21
CA LEU A 47 0.59 -4.41 -4.09
C LEU A 47 0.26 -4.74 -5.54
N ASP A 48 -0.20 -3.72 -6.26
CA ASP A 48 -0.45 -3.77 -7.68
C ASP A 48 0.35 -2.68 -8.40
N TRP A 49 0.98 -3.08 -9.49
CA TRP A 49 1.89 -2.25 -10.27
C TRP A 49 1.29 -1.81 -11.61
N THR A 50 0.01 -2.12 -11.86
CA THR A 50 -0.65 -1.85 -13.15
C THR A 50 -0.56 -0.37 -13.52
N ASP A 51 -0.92 0.53 -12.61
CA ASP A 51 -0.86 1.97 -12.85
C ASP A 51 0.58 2.47 -13.05
N PHE A 52 1.53 1.93 -12.29
CA PHE A 52 2.95 2.25 -12.49
C PHE A 52 3.43 1.85 -13.88
N ASP A 53 3.13 0.62 -14.30
CA ASP A 53 3.54 0.07 -15.59
C ASP A 53 2.89 0.82 -16.76
N VAL A 54 1.61 1.19 -16.62
CA VAL A 54 0.88 2.02 -17.59
C VAL A 54 1.54 3.40 -17.71
N ASN A 55 1.80 4.07 -16.59
CA ASN A 55 2.44 5.41 -16.56
C ASN A 55 3.89 5.40 -17.09
N MET A 56 4.56 4.25 -17.05
CA MET A 56 5.92 4.07 -17.56
C MET A 56 5.99 3.53 -18.99
N SER A 57 4.85 3.16 -19.58
CA SER A 57 4.82 2.63 -20.93
C SER A 57 5.18 3.73 -21.94
N GLU A 58 6.04 3.40 -22.90
CA GLU A 58 6.38 4.30 -24.03
C GLU A 58 5.36 4.19 -25.19
N ASP A 59 4.32 3.38 -25.02
CA ASP A 59 3.29 3.13 -26.03
C ASP A 59 2.17 4.18 -25.85
N GLU A 60 2.09 5.15 -26.75
CA GLU A 60 1.11 6.27 -26.69
C GLU A 60 -0.35 5.77 -26.63
N ASP A 61 -0.62 4.56 -27.14
CA ASP A 61 -1.94 3.90 -27.08
C ASP A 61 -2.23 3.25 -25.71
N GLU A 62 -1.21 2.99 -24.88
CA GLU A 62 -1.33 2.51 -23.50
C GLU A 62 -1.14 3.61 -22.45
N GLU A 63 -0.65 4.80 -22.83
CA GLU A 63 -0.37 5.93 -21.92
C GLU A 63 -1.65 6.56 -21.30
N PHE A 64 -2.82 6.36 -21.93
CA PHE A 64 -4.12 6.85 -21.44
C PHE A 64 -5.25 5.82 -21.61
N PRO A 65 -5.20 4.67 -20.93
CA PRO A 65 -6.25 3.68 -21.01
C PRO A 65 -7.53 4.22 -20.36
N ASP A 66 -8.69 3.84 -20.90
CA ASP A 66 -9.98 4.17 -20.30
C ASP A 66 -10.04 3.63 -18.86
N GLU A 67 -10.68 4.37 -17.95
CA GLU A 67 -10.76 4.02 -16.52
C GLU A 67 -11.33 2.61 -16.29
N GLU A 68 -12.32 2.20 -17.09
CA GLU A 68 -12.90 0.86 -17.04
C GLU A 68 -11.85 -0.24 -17.31
N VAL A 69 -10.88 0.03 -18.18
CA VAL A 69 -9.80 -0.90 -18.52
C VAL A 69 -8.81 -1.03 -17.36
N LEU A 70 -8.50 0.08 -16.68
CA LEU A 70 -7.64 0.06 -15.48
C LEU A 70 -8.32 -0.69 -14.34
N ILE A 71 -9.61 -0.44 -14.11
CA ILE A 71 -10.40 -1.17 -13.09
C ILE A 71 -10.39 -2.67 -13.37
N ASP A 72 -10.52 -3.09 -14.63
CA ASP A 72 -10.55 -4.51 -14.98
C ASP A 72 -9.16 -5.18 -14.93
N ARG A 73 -8.08 -4.42 -15.12
CA ARG A 73 -6.69 -4.93 -15.03
C ARG A 73 -6.16 -4.95 -13.60
N ALA A 74 -6.60 -4.02 -12.76
CA ALA A 74 -6.15 -3.86 -11.38
C ALA A 74 -6.48 -5.09 -10.51
N SER A 75 -5.56 -5.43 -9.62
CA SER A 75 -5.81 -6.43 -8.57
C SER A 75 -6.66 -5.83 -7.46
N TRP A 76 -7.84 -6.41 -7.24
CA TRP A 76 -8.78 -6.02 -6.18
C TRP A 76 -8.79 -7.06 -5.06
N PHE A 77 -8.61 -6.60 -3.84
CA PHE A 77 -8.45 -7.46 -2.66
C PHE A 77 -9.58 -7.28 -1.67
N ASN A 78 -9.86 -8.34 -0.91
CA ASN A 78 -10.86 -8.27 0.16
C ASN A 78 -10.24 -7.64 1.41
N PRO A 79 -10.83 -6.60 2.00
CA PRO A 79 -10.32 -5.98 3.23
C PRO A 79 -10.06 -6.98 4.37
N SER A 80 -10.87 -8.05 4.47
CA SER A 80 -10.71 -9.08 5.51
C SER A 80 -9.41 -9.89 5.40
N GLU A 81 -8.75 -9.88 4.24
CA GLU A 81 -7.48 -10.58 4.01
C GLU A 81 -6.27 -9.73 4.45
N ALA A 82 -6.33 -8.41 4.24
CA ALA A 82 -5.21 -7.50 4.54
C ALA A 82 -5.29 -6.87 5.94
N LEU A 83 -6.49 -6.55 6.44
CA LEU A 83 -6.63 -5.86 7.74
C LEU A 83 -5.97 -6.58 8.92
N PRO A 84 -6.08 -7.92 9.07
CA PRO A 84 -5.37 -8.62 10.14
C PRO A 84 -3.85 -8.43 10.06
N MET A 85 -3.29 -8.47 8.84
CA MET A 85 -1.87 -8.27 8.59
C MET A 85 -1.45 -6.82 8.91
N LEU A 86 -2.17 -5.82 8.39
CA LEU A 86 -1.85 -4.41 8.60
C LEU A 86 -1.85 -4.04 10.10
N ARG A 87 -2.90 -4.45 10.83
CA ARG A 87 -3.01 -4.18 12.26
C ARG A 87 -1.91 -4.86 13.07
N ALA A 88 -1.63 -6.14 12.78
CA ALA A 88 -0.59 -6.89 13.48
C ALA A 88 0.80 -6.32 13.21
N LEU A 89 1.08 -5.90 11.97
CA LEU A 89 2.33 -5.26 11.59
C LEU A 89 2.50 -3.91 12.31
N ARG A 90 1.47 -3.07 12.31
CA ARG A 90 1.46 -1.80 13.03
C ARG A 90 1.71 -1.98 14.52
N GLU A 91 0.98 -2.89 15.17
CA GLU A 91 1.14 -3.18 16.61
C GLU A 91 2.54 -3.69 16.94
N TYR A 92 3.07 -4.58 16.09
CA TYR A 92 4.41 -5.12 16.24
C TYR A 92 5.47 -4.02 16.15
N LEU A 93 5.41 -3.17 15.12
CA LEU A 93 6.41 -2.11 14.93
C LEU A 93 6.35 -1.04 16.02
N ALA A 94 5.15 -0.66 16.46
CA ALA A 94 4.97 0.26 17.58
C ALA A 94 5.57 -0.28 18.90
N SER A 95 5.64 -1.61 19.03
CA SER A 95 6.23 -2.28 20.21
C SER A 95 7.73 -2.60 20.05
N ASN A 96 8.30 -2.42 18.86
CA ASN A 96 9.68 -2.80 18.52
C ASN A 96 10.43 -1.66 17.82
N GLU A 97 10.64 -0.56 18.55
CA GLU A 97 11.28 0.67 18.04
C GLU A 97 12.63 0.42 17.35
N SER A 98 13.45 -0.50 17.86
CA SER A 98 14.74 -0.84 17.23
C SER A 98 14.59 -1.50 15.85
N GLU A 99 13.54 -2.30 15.67
CA GLU A 99 13.27 -2.92 14.37
C GLU A 99 12.68 -1.89 13.42
N LEU A 100 11.75 -1.05 13.90
CA LEU A 100 11.20 0.08 13.16
C LEU A 100 12.31 0.99 12.60
N ALA A 101 13.26 1.40 13.43
CA ALA A 101 14.39 2.24 13.01
C ALA A 101 15.32 1.56 11.97
N SER A 102 15.31 0.22 11.88
CA SER A 102 16.14 -0.55 10.95
C SER A 102 15.48 -0.78 9.58
N LEU A 103 14.16 -0.53 9.49
CA LEU A 103 13.39 -0.75 8.28
C LEU A 103 13.72 0.24 7.17
N LEU A 104 14.21 1.43 7.50
CA LEU A 104 14.48 2.45 6.50
C LEU A 104 15.97 2.48 6.14
N GLU A 105 16.29 2.92 4.94
CA GLU A 105 17.68 3.08 4.49
C GLU A 105 18.39 4.20 5.27
N GLN A 106 19.72 4.18 5.28
CA GLN A 106 20.50 5.26 5.90
C GLN A 106 20.15 6.61 5.27
N GLY A 107 19.78 7.58 6.10
CA GLY A 107 19.30 8.90 5.68
C GLY A 107 17.77 9.04 5.61
N LYS A 108 17.01 7.96 5.79
CA LYS A 108 15.53 7.95 5.85
C LYS A 108 14.99 7.61 7.23
N GLU A 109 15.81 7.62 8.27
CA GLU A 109 15.43 7.22 9.63
C GLU A 109 14.30 8.08 10.21
N HIS A 110 14.19 9.34 9.76
CA HIS A 110 13.11 10.25 10.13
C HIS A 110 11.72 9.78 9.67
N LEU A 111 11.64 8.93 8.63
CA LEU A 111 10.37 8.38 8.14
C LEU A 111 9.85 7.23 9.01
N SER A 112 10.53 6.88 10.11
CA SER A 112 10.12 5.78 10.99
C SER A 112 8.77 6.07 11.67
N GLU A 113 8.54 7.32 12.05
CA GLU A 113 7.24 7.77 12.58
C GLU A 113 6.20 7.80 11.47
N GLU A 114 6.56 8.32 10.29
CA GLU A 114 5.71 8.34 9.10
C GLU A 114 5.26 6.93 8.68
N LEU A 115 6.10 5.91 8.82
CA LEU A 115 5.71 4.52 8.53
C LEU A 115 4.55 4.02 9.42
N LEU A 116 4.52 4.43 10.69
CA LEU A 116 3.40 4.08 11.57
C LEU A 116 2.14 4.86 11.19
N GLU A 117 2.28 6.13 10.80
CA GLU A 117 1.18 6.96 10.31
C GLU A 117 0.60 6.40 9.00
N ASP A 118 1.45 6.00 8.06
CA ASP A 118 1.08 5.34 6.81
C ASP A 118 0.28 4.06 7.07
N LEU A 119 0.73 3.24 8.02
CA LEU A 119 0.01 2.02 8.40
C LEU A 119 -1.34 2.34 9.04
N ASP A 120 -1.42 3.36 9.91
CA ASP A 120 -2.66 3.79 10.55
C ASP A 120 -3.66 4.35 9.52
N ASP A 121 -3.20 5.10 8.52
CA ASP A 121 -4.04 5.61 7.42
C ASP A 121 -4.51 4.48 6.49
N CYS A 122 -3.61 3.60 6.07
CA CYS A 122 -3.95 2.39 5.31
C CYS A 122 -5.01 1.54 6.03
N ILE A 123 -4.84 1.30 7.35
CA ILE A 123 -5.83 0.58 8.16
C ILE A 123 -7.17 1.32 8.12
N SER A 124 -7.17 2.63 8.37
CA SER A 124 -8.39 3.44 8.42
C SER A 124 -9.15 3.44 7.09
N LYS A 125 -8.43 3.55 5.96
CA LYS A 125 -9.01 3.52 4.62
C LYS A 125 -9.56 2.14 4.27
N VAL A 126 -8.79 1.08 4.51
CA VAL A 126 -9.25 -0.30 4.24
C VAL A 126 -10.42 -0.70 5.15
N GLU A 127 -10.47 -0.25 6.41
CA GLU A 127 -11.62 -0.45 7.30
C GLU A 127 -12.88 0.26 6.81
N LYS A 128 -12.73 1.49 6.30
CA LYS A 128 -13.83 2.23 5.69
C LYS A 128 -14.37 1.50 4.47
N ILE A 129 -13.50 1.06 3.56
CA ILE A 129 -13.86 0.25 2.38
C ILE A 129 -14.57 -1.04 2.81
N ALA A 130 -14.08 -1.71 3.85
CA ALA A 130 -14.72 -2.90 4.41
C ALA A 130 -16.14 -2.64 4.93
N THR A 131 -16.35 -1.49 5.59
CA THR A 131 -17.65 -1.07 6.12
C THR A 131 -18.65 -0.77 5.00
N GLU A 132 -18.14 -0.26 3.87
CA GLU A 132 -18.91 -0.02 2.65
C GLU A 132 -19.20 -1.31 1.85
N GLY A 133 -18.58 -2.44 2.22
CA GLY A 133 -18.75 -3.74 1.58
C GLY A 133 -18.04 -3.84 0.22
N ASP A 134 -16.99 -3.05 0.02
CA ASP A 134 -16.27 -2.94 -1.25
C ASP A 134 -14.89 -3.64 -1.20
N LEU A 135 -14.22 -3.71 -2.35
CA LEU A 135 -12.85 -4.18 -2.50
C LEU A 135 -11.88 -3.00 -2.52
N PHE A 136 -10.66 -3.24 -2.04
CA PHE A 136 -9.59 -2.26 -2.06
C PHE A 136 -8.48 -2.64 -3.04
N HIS A 137 -7.66 -1.66 -3.39
CA HIS A 137 -6.52 -1.80 -4.25
C HIS A 137 -5.36 -0.96 -3.70
N PHE A 138 -4.20 -1.58 -3.47
CA PHE A 138 -2.96 -0.85 -3.17
C PHE A 138 -2.19 -0.62 -4.46
N CYS A 139 -2.40 0.56 -5.01
CA CYS A 139 -1.82 1.02 -6.26
C CYS A 139 -0.43 1.61 -6.02
N VAL A 140 0.58 1.19 -6.77
CA VAL A 140 1.89 1.85 -6.77
C VAL A 140 1.90 2.96 -7.83
N VAL A 141 2.21 4.20 -7.42
CA VAL A 141 2.22 5.39 -8.31
C VAL A 141 3.50 6.22 -8.16
N MET A 142 3.86 7.05 -9.15
CA MET A 142 5.07 7.91 -9.17
C MET A 142 4.77 9.41 -9.31
#